data_AF-A0A4R0ZRP7-F1
#
_entry.id   AF-A0A4R0ZRP7-F1
#
_cell.length_a   1.000
_cell.length_b   1.000
_cell.length_c   1.000
_cell.angle_alpha   90.00
_cell.angle_beta   90.00
_cell.angle_gamma   90.00
#
_symmetry.space_group_name_H-M   'P 1'
#
loop_
_entity.id
_entity.type
_entity.pdbx_description
1 polymer ?
#
loop_
_entity_poly.entity_id
_entity_poly.type
_entity_poly.pdbx_seq_one_letter_code
_entity_poly.pdbx_strand_id
1 'polypeptide(L)'
;MVDHNIRLERMMENDQKRQKQMLYPTIGIIALFIIYFWATDVLLLLPIILVGQLPVLYKGWHRMKLLLTFNDDARYQQKVRSEFGLAVGNIVFLLLLIASSMLGWITLLTLVIVVIVGLITFLALGIRIDRELKTIDPEHVTATELGKAQLEREKRKSS
;
A
#
# COMPACT_ATOMS: atom_id res chain seq x y z
N MET A 1 19.56 4.14 -18.68
CA MET A 1 18.21 3.84 -18.15
C MET A 1 17.86 2.41 -18.54
N VAL A 2 17.27 1.65 -17.62
CA VAL A 2 16.83 0.25 -17.88
C VAL A 2 15.49 0.29 -18.64
N ASP A 3 15.28 -0.61 -19.60
CA ASP A 3 14.03 -0.73 -20.38
C ASP A 3 12.81 -1.05 -19.49
N HIS A 4 11.63 -0.52 -19.85
CA HIS A 4 10.36 -0.73 -19.13
C HIS A 4 10.01 -2.20 -18.92
N ASN A 5 10.22 -3.07 -19.93
CA ASN A 5 9.84 -4.48 -19.81
C ASN A 5 10.71 -5.21 -18.78
N ILE A 6 12.01 -4.89 -18.76
CA ILE A 6 12.97 -5.44 -17.79
C ILE A 6 12.65 -4.93 -16.38
N ARG A 7 12.26 -3.65 -16.25
CA ARG A 7 11.82 -3.07 -14.97
C ARG A 7 10.55 -3.76 -14.46
N LEU A 8 9.56 -3.97 -15.34
CA LEU A 8 8.30 -4.63 -15.02
C LEU A 8 8.54 -6.07 -14.54
N GLU A 9 9.36 -6.84 -15.24
CA GLU A 9 9.69 -8.22 -14.86
C GLU A 9 10.35 -8.27 -13.48
N ARG A 10 11.37 -7.43 -13.23
CA ARG A 10 12.03 -7.33 -11.91
C ARG A 10 11.07 -6.91 -10.81
N MET A 11 10.14 -5.99 -11.08
CA MET A 11 9.12 -5.61 -10.12
C MET A 11 8.16 -6.76 -9.83
N MET A 12 7.73 -7.51 -10.85
CA MET A 12 6.85 -8.66 -10.68
C MET A 12 7.49 -9.77 -9.84
N GLU A 13 8.76 -10.08 -10.07
CA GLU A 13 9.49 -11.07 -9.27
C GLU A 13 9.63 -10.65 -7.81
N ASN A 14 9.99 -9.38 -7.58
CA ASN A 14 10.08 -8.82 -6.23
C ASN A 14 8.71 -8.86 -5.53
N ASP A 15 7.65 -8.48 -6.23
CA ASP A 15 6.28 -8.52 -5.70
C ASP A 15 5.82 -9.93 -5.37
N GLN A 16 6.04 -10.90 -6.27
CA GLN A 16 5.62 -12.29 -6.08
C GLN A 16 6.33 -12.93 -4.88
N LYS A 17 7.64 -12.66 -4.70
CA LYS A 17 8.41 -13.13 -3.55
C LYS A 17 7.84 -12.58 -2.23
N ARG A 18 7.38 -11.33 -2.24
CA ARG A 18 6.84 -10.65 -1.06
C ARG A 18 5.36 -10.97 -0.82
N GLN A 19 4.57 -11.27 -1.84
CA GLN A 19 3.17 -11.65 -1.71
C GLN A 19 3.00 -12.94 -0.92
N LYS A 20 3.89 -13.93 -1.11
CA LYS A 20 3.92 -15.14 -0.28
C LYS A 20 4.16 -14.84 1.20
N GLN A 21 4.88 -13.77 1.51
CA GLN A 21 5.15 -13.33 2.89
C GLN A 21 3.94 -12.58 3.51
N MET A 22 3.01 -12.07 2.69
CA MET A 22 1.79 -11.39 3.14
C MET A 22 0.66 -12.35 3.54
N LEU A 23 0.78 -13.65 3.21
CA LEU A 23 -0.27 -14.64 3.47
C LEU A 23 -0.51 -14.83 4.98
N TYR A 24 0.56 -14.99 5.76
CA TYR A 24 0.50 -15.14 7.22
C TYR A 24 -0.13 -13.92 7.94
N PRO A 25 0.29 -12.67 7.70
CA PRO A 25 -0.35 -11.53 8.34
C PRO A 25 -1.81 -11.33 7.89
N THR A 26 -2.17 -11.68 6.66
CA THR A 26 -3.57 -11.61 6.20
C THR A 26 -4.48 -12.54 7.03
N ILE A 27 -4.03 -13.76 7.31
CA ILE A 27 -4.75 -14.69 8.19
C ILE A 27 -4.87 -14.10 9.61
N GLY A 28 -3.80 -13.50 10.11
CA GLY A 28 -3.79 -12.82 11.42
C GLY A 28 -4.80 -11.67 11.52
N ILE A 29 -4.91 -10.84 10.48
CA ILE A 29 -5.91 -9.75 10.40
C ILE A 29 -7.33 -10.32 10.49
N ILE A 30 -7.63 -11.36 9.71
CA ILE A 30 -8.97 -11.97 9.68
C ILE A 30 -9.32 -12.52 11.06
N ALA A 31 -8.40 -13.23 11.71
CA ALA A 31 -8.61 -13.75 13.06
C ALA A 31 -8.85 -12.63 14.09
N LEU A 32 -8.03 -11.58 14.06
CA LEU A 32 -8.20 -10.42 14.95
C LEU A 32 -9.50 -9.66 14.68
N PHE A 33 -9.92 -9.56 13.42
CA PHE A 33 -11.16 -8.90 13.04
C PHE A 33 -12.39 -9.67 13.54
N ILE A 34 -12.35 -11.01 13.48
CA ILE A 34 -13.38 -11.86 14.09
C ILE A 34 -13.44 -11.61 15.60
N ILE A 35 -12.29 -11.59 16.29
CA ILE A 35 -12.23 -11.33 17.74
C ILE A 35 -12.78 -9.92 18.08
N TYR A 36 -12.44 -8.91 17.28
CA TYR A 36 -12.99 -7.55 17.42
C TYR A 36 -14.52 -7.54 17.31
N PHE A 37 -15.08 -8.24 16.33
CA PHE A 37 -16.53 -8.29 16.12
C PHE A 37 -17.27 -8.91 17.32
N TRP A 38 -16.65 -9.86 18.00
CA TRP A 38 -17.21 -10.49 19.21
C TRP A 38 -17.00 -9.65 20.48
N ALA A 39 -15.83 -9.04 20.65
CA ALA A 39 -15.49 -8.29 21.87
C ALA A 39 -15.99 -6.83 21.84
N THR A 40 -16.24 -6.27 20.65
CA THR A 40 -16.59 -4.85 20.41
C THR A 40 -15.59 -3.86 21.02
N ASP A 41 -14.34 -4.29 21.22
CA ASP A 41 -13.30 -3.49 21.85
C ASP A 41 -12.48 -2.73 20.80
N VAL A 42 -12.59 -1.40 20.82
CA VAL A 42 -11.87 -0.47 19.93
C VAL A 42 -10.34 -0.65 20.03
N LEU A 43 -9.81 -1.11 21.17
CA LEU A 43 -8.37 -1.41 21.31
C LEU A 43 -7.89 -2.50 20.36
N LEU A 44 -8.76 -3.42 19.94
CA LEU A 44 -8.41 -4.48 18.99
C LEU A 44 -8.22 -3.95 17.56
N LEU A 45 -8.66 -2.72 17.24
CA LEU A 45 -8.37 -2.09 15.95
C LEU A 45 -6.87 -1.81 15.77
N LEU A 46 -6.15 -1.61 16.87
CA LEU A 46 -4.73 -1.26 16.88
C LEU A 46 -3.85 -2.44 16.39
N PRO A 47 -3.94 -3.66 16.95
CA PRO A 47 -3.22 -4.82 16.39
C PRO A 47 -3.70 -5.19 14.99
N ILE A 48 -4.99 -5.00 14.64
CA ILE A 48 -5.50 -5.21 13.27
C ILE A 48 -4.77 -4.32 12.27
N ILE A 49 -4.64 -3.02 12.58
CA ILE A 49 -3.95 -2.06 11.72
C ILE A 49 -2.45 -2.37 11.65
N LEU A 50 -1.81 -2.72 12.76
CA LEU A 50 -0.38 -3.08 12.74
C LEU A 50 -0.12 -4.31 11.88
N VAL A 51 -0.86 -5.41 12.10
CA VAL A 51 -0.69 -6.65 11.33
C VAL A 51 -1.04 -6.45 9.86
N GLY A 52 -2.02 -5.59 9.54
CA GLY A 52 -2.40 -5.30 8.17
C GLY A 52 -1.50 -4.33 7.41
N GLN A 53 -1.04 -3.28 8.06
CA GLN A 53 -0.31 -2.20 7.40
C GLN A 53 1.21 -2.42 7.40
N LEU A 54 1.79 -3.10 8.38
CA LEU A 54 3.24 -3.37 8.41
C LEU A 54 3.73 -4.20 7.20
N PRO A 55 3.05 -5.27 6.76
CA PRO A 55 3.43 -5.98 5.55
C PRO A 55 3.32 -5.11 4.30
N VAL A 56 2.30 -4.25 4.22
CA VAL A 56 2.08 -3.32 3.12
C VAL A 56 3.21 -2.29 3.05
N LEU A 57 3.59 -1.70 4.19
CA LEU A 57 4.77 -0.85 4.32
C LEU A 57 6.05 -1.58 3.88
N TYR A 58 6.25 -2.81 4.35
CA TYR A 58 7.45 -3.57 4.03
C TYR A 58 7.56 -3.82 2.52
N LYS A 59 6.44 -4.15 1.87
CA LYS A 59 6.36 -4.28 0.41
C LYS A 59 6.61 -2.95 -0.29
N GLY A 60 5.96 -1.87 0.14
CA GLY A 60 6.13 -0.52 -0.38
C GLY A 60 7.57 -0.02 -0.28
N TRP A 61 8.26 -0.31 0.83
CA TRP A 61 9.66 0.03 1.06
C TRP A 61 10.60 -0.69 0.09
N HIS A 62 10.37 -1.99 -0.14
CA HIS A 62 11.14 -2.75 -1.12
C HIS A 62 10.89 -2.29 -2.55
N ARG A 63 9.64 -1.96 -2.89
CA ARG A 63 9.29 -1.37 -4.19
C ARG A 63 9.98 -0.02 -4.37
N MET A 64 9.94 0.85 -3.36
CA MET A 64 10.65 2.13 -3.36
C MET A 64 12.16 1.92 -3.59
N LYS A 65 12.81 1.03 -2.82
CA LYS A 65 14.23 0.73 -3.00
C LYS A 65 14.55 0.26 -4.42
N LEU A 66 13.72 -0.61 -5.00
CA LEU A 66 13.91 -1.10 -6.36
C LEU A 66 13.68 -0.01 -7.41
N LEU A 67 12.67 0.84 -7.21
CA LEU A 67 12.40 1.98 -8.10
C LEU A 67 13.57 2.98 -8.12
N LEU A 68 14.19 3.22 -6.96
CA LEU A 68 15.35 4.11 -6.83
C LEU A 68 16.60 3.60 -7.55
N THR A 69 16.71 2.30 -7.86
CA THR A 69 17.86 1.77 -8.63
C THR A 69 17.69 1.90 -10.14
N PHE A 70 16.49 2.24 -10.61
CA PHE A 70 16.21 2.31 -12.05
C PHE A 70 16.52 3.68 -12.67
N ASN A 71 16.54 4.74 -11.86
CA ASN A 71 16.74 6.12 -12.31
C ASN A 71 17.37 6.98 -11.19
N ASP A 72 18.45 7.67 -11.55
CA ASP A 72 19.25 8.51 -10.64
C ASP A 72 18.79 9.98 -10.60
N ASP A 73 17.77 10.37 -11.39
CA ASP A 73 17.24 11.74 -11.38
C ASP A 73 16.69 12.10 -9.99
N ALA A 74 17.20 13.20 -9.40
CA ALA A 74 16.82 13.66 -8.07
C ALA A 74 15.32 13.95 -7.93
N ARG A 75 14.67 14.51 -8.97
CA ARG A 75 13.23 14.78 -8.97
C ARG A 75 12.43 13.48 -8.98
N TYR A 76 12.87 12.49 -9.76
CA TYR A 76 12.26 11.16 -9.77
C TYR A 76 12.42 10.48 -8.39
N GLN A 77 13.62 10.49 -7.81
CA GLN A 77 13.88 9.87 -6.52
C GLN A 77 13.07 10.50 -5.38
N GLN A 78 12.95 11.83 -5.36
CA GLN A 78 12.12 12.54 -4.39
C GLN A 78 10.65 12.12 -4.51
N LYS A 79 10.15 12.02 -5.74
CA LYS A 79 8.80 11.56 -6.04
C LYS A 79 8.54 10.11 -5.61
N VAL A 80 9.45 9.18 -5.91
CA VAL A 80 9.36 7.78 -5.47
C VAL A 80 9.35 7.68 -3.94
N ARG A 81 10.16 8.50 -3.24
CA ARG A 81 10.12 8.57 -1.77
C ARG A 81 8.80 9.15 -1.26
N SER A 82 8.21 10.11 -1.96
CA SER A 82 6.91 10.68 -1.61
C SER A 82 5.75 9.67 -1.77
N GLU A 83 5.83 8.77 -2.75
CA GLU A 83 4.89 7.66 -2.92
C GLU A 83 4.92 6.73 -1.69
N PHE A 84 6.12 6.36 -1.24
CA PHE A 84 6.28 5.60 0.01
C PHE A 84 5.83 6.41 1.23
N GLY A 85 6.11 7.72 1.24
CA GLY A 85 5.65 8.65 2.26
C GLY A 85 4.13 8.69 2.40
N LEU A 86 3.37 8.58 1.30
CA LEU A 86 1.91 8.44 1.36
C LEU A 86 1.47 7.16 2.08
N ALA A 87 2.15 6.03 1.84
CA ALA A 87 1.84 4.78 2.53
C ALA A 87 2.10 4.89 4.05
N VAL A 88 3.19 5.55 4.44
CA VAL A 88 3.47 5.88 5.85
C VAL A 88 2.41 6.83 6.41
N GLY A 89 2.07 7.87 5.66
CA GLY A 89 1.06 8.86 6.04
C GLY A 89 -0.32 8.25 6.27
N ASN A 90 -0.72 7.26 5.46
CA ASN A 90 -1.96 6.51 5.66
C ASN A 90 -2.00 5.81 7.02
N ILE A 91 -0.87 5.27 7.49
CA ILE A 91 -0.80 4.59 8.78
C ILE A 91 -0.90 5.58 9.93
N VAL A 92 -0.17 6.69 9.83
CA VAL A 92 -0.27 7.77 10.81
C VAL A 92 -1.71 8.29 10.88
N PHE A 93 -2.37 8.48 9.73
CA PHE A 93 -3.77 8.87 9.65
C PHE A 93 -4.71 7.87 10.35
N LEU A 94 -4.54 6.56 10.09
CA LEU A 94 -5.35 5.53 10.75
C LEU A 94 -5.12 5.50 12.27
N LEU A 95 -3.88 5.64 12.73
CA LEU A 95 -3.55 5.70 14.16
C LEU A 95 -4.18 6.91 14.85
N LEU A 96 -4.16 8.08 14.20
CA LEU A 96 -4.81 9.30 14.71
C LEU A 96 -6.33 9.13 14.79
N LEU A 97 -6.96 8.43 13.84
CA LEU A 97 -8.39 8.14 13.89
C LEU A 97 -8.75 7.21 15.05
N ILE A 98 -7.97 6.16 15.30
CA ILE A 98 -8.19 5.29 16.47
C ILE A 98 -8.05 6.09 17.75
N ALA A 99 -6.97 6.86 17.89
CA ALA A 99 -6.73 7.67 19.08
C ALA A 99 -7.89 8.65 19.34
N SER A 100 -8.37 9.32 18.29
CA SER A 100 -9.52 10.23 18.36
C SER A 100 -10.80 9.51 18.79
N SER A 101 -11.03 8.28 18.29
CA SER A 101 -12.17 7.45 18.69
C SER A 101 -12.07 7.00 20.15
N MET A 102 -10.89 6.57 20.59
CA MET A 102 -10.65 6.15 21.98
C MET A 102 -10.81 7.30 22.98
N LEU A 103 -10.44 8.53 22.59
CA LEU A 103 -10.64 9.73 23.40
C LEU A 103 -12.10 10.24 23.38
N GLY A 104 -12.99 9.58 22.63
CA GLY A 104 -14.39 9.98 22.50
C GLY A 104 -14.59 11.27 21.68
N TRP A 105 -13.59 11.72 20.93
CA TRP A 105 -13.67 12.93 20.11
C TRP A 105 -14.53 12.74 18.86
N ILE A 106 -14.65 11.50 18.39
CA ILE A 106 -15.44 11.14 17.21
C ILE A 106 -16.33 9.93 17.52
N THR A 107 -17.50 9.88 16.89
CA THR A 107 -18.37 8.70 16.96
C THR A 107 -17.87 7.58 16.04
N LEU A 108 -18.33 6.34 16.27
CA LEU A 108 -18.05 5.21 15.38
C LEU A 108 -18.49 5.49 13.94
N LEU A 109 -19.65 6.14 13.76
CA LEU A 109 -20.16 6.53 12.43
C LEU A 109 -19.21 7.52 11.74
N THR A 110 -18.75 8.54 12.48
CA THR A 110 -17.77 9.52 11.99
C THR A 110 -16.47 8.83 11.59
N LEU A 111 -15.99 7.89 12.40
CA LEU A 111 -14.79 7.10 12.08
C LEU A 111 -14.95 6.37 10.75
N VAL A 112 -16.05 5.65 10.55
CA VAL A 112 -16.29 4.88 9.31
C VAL A 112 -16.30 5.80 8.09
N ILE A 113 -17.01 6.93 8.17
CA ILE A 113 -17.08 7.91 7.07
C ILE A 113 -15.68 8.45 6.75
N VAL A 114 -14.92 8.87 7.76
CA VAL A 114 -13.59 9.45 7.57
C VAL A 114 -12.59 8.42 7.04
N VAL A 115 -12.68 7.15 7.45
CA VAL A 115 -11.89 6.07 6.87
C VAL A 115 -12.19 5.90 5.39
N ILE A 116 -13.47 5.84 4.99
CA ILE A 116 -13.86 5.66 3.58
C ILE A 116 -13.37 6.84 2.73
N VAL A 117 -13.61 8.08 3.17
CA VAL A 117 -13.16 9.29 2.46
C VAL A 117 -11.63 9.35 2.40
N GLY A 118 -10.97 8.98 3.50
CA GLY A 118 -9.51 8.89 3.57
C GLY A 118 -8.96 7.91 2.54
N LEU A 119 -9.50 6.68 2.48
CA LEU A 119 -9.09 5.65 1.52
C LEU A 119 -9.22 6.13 0.07
N ILE A 120 -10.34 6.77 -0.28
CA ILE A 120 -10.56 7.34 -1.62
C ILE A 120 -9.51 8.42 -1.92
N THR A 121 -9.21 9.28 -0.94
CA THR A 121 -8.22 10.35 -1.07
C THR A 121 -6.81 9.80 -1.29
N PHE A 122 -6.40 8.81 -0.49
CA PHE A 122 -5.09 8.16 -0.63
C PHE A 122 -4.95 7.45 -1.99
N LEU A 123 -6.01 6.79 -2.47
CA LEU A 123 -6.03 6.17 -3.80
C LEU A 123 -5.86 7.22 -4.91
N ALA A 124 -6.62 8.32 -4.84
CA ALA A 124 -6.52 9.40 -5.82
C ALA A 124 -5.12 10.05 -5.84
N LEU A 125 -4.52 10.26 -4.67
CA LEU A 125 -3.16 10.77 -4.54
C LEU A 125 -2.12 9.79 -5.11
N GLY A 126 -2.26 8.49 -4.86
CA GLY A 126 -1.39 7.47 -5.44
C GLY A 126 -1.41 7.48 -6.97
N ILE A 127 -2.60 7.53 -7.57
CA ILE A 127 -2.77 7.62 -9.04
C ILE A 127 -2.14 8.90 -9.58
N ARG A 128 -2.30 10.02 -8.87
CA ARG A 128 -1.67 11.29 -9.27
C ARG A 128 -0.14 11.22 -9.20
N ILE A 129 0.41 10.58 -8.17
CA ILE A 129 1.86 10.39 -8.05
C ILE A 129 2.39 9.52 -9.20
N ASP A 130 1.73 8.41 -9.51
CA ASP A 130 2.08 7.54 -10.64
C ASP A 130 2.09 8.30 -11.98
N ARG A 131 1.09 9.17 -12.22
CA ARG A 131 1.04 10.00 -13.43
C ARG A 131 2.22 10.96 -13.51
N GLU A 132 2.51 11.66 -12.43
CA GLU A 132 3.63 12.60 -12.39
C GLU A 132 5.00 11.88 -12.45
N LEU A 133 5.12 10.67 -11.91
CA LEU A 133 6.31 9.82 -12.10
C LEU A 133 6.51 9.45 -13.56
N LYS A 134 5.43 9.09 -14.27
CA LYS A 134 5.48 8.74 -15.69
C LYS A 134 5.78 9.94 -16.60
N THR A 135 5.45 11.15 -16.17
CA THR A 135 5.88 12.37 -16.88
C THR A 135 7.38 12.67 -16.72
N ILE A 136 8.01 12.21 -15.63
CA ILE A 136 9.44 12.41 -15.38
C ILE A 136 10.26 11.28 -16.02
N ASP A 137 9.78 10.04 -15.88
CA ASP A 137 10.39 8.84 -16.47
C ASP A 137 9.32 8.04 -17.23
N PRO A 138 9.31 8.10 -18.58
CA PRO A 138 8.36 7.36 -19.40
C PRO A 138 8.42 5.84 -19.18
N GLU A 139 9.59 5.33 -18.78
CA GLU A 139 9.86 3.92 -18.51
C GLU A 139 9.47 3.52 -17.08
N HIS A 140 8.86 4.41 -16.29
CA HIS A 140 8.37 4.11 -14.96
C HIS A 140 7.23 3.09 -15.00
N VAL A 141 7.30 2.09 -14.11
CA VAL A 141 6.27 1.06 -13.96
C VAL A 141 5.30 1.47 -12.86
N THR A 142 4.07 1.78 -13.26
CA THR A 142 3.00 2.20 -12.36
C THR A 142 2.44 1.02 -11.54
N ALA A 143 1.80 1.32 -10.41
CA ALA A 143 1.14 0.29 -9.61
C ALA A 143 0.02 -0.42 -10.42
N THR A 144 -0.64 0.31 -11.30
CA THR A 144 -1.71 -0.22 -12.16
C THR A 144 -1.20 -1.19 -13.23
N GLU A 145 -0.06 -0.89 -13.86
CA GLU A 145 0.57 -1.78 -14.84
C GLU A 145 1.07 -3.07 -14.18
N LEU A 146 1.68 -2.94 -13.00
CA LEU A 146 2.11 -4.10 -12.21
C LEU A 146 0.94 -5.02 -11.85
N GLY A 147 -0.18 -4.47 -11.40
CA GLY A 147 -1.39 -5.24 -11.09
C GLY A 147 -2.02 -5.91 -12.31
N LYS A 148 -2.06 -5.23 -13.46
CA LYS A 148 -2.55 -5.82 -14.72
C LYS A 148 -1.66 -6.96 -15.20
N ALA A 149 -0.34 -6.77 -15.18
CA ALA A 149 0.62 -7.79 -15.59
C ALA A 149 0.56 -9.05 -14.70
N GLN A 150 0.32 -8.89 -13.40
CA GLN A 150 0.08 -10.01 -12.48
C GLN A 150 -1.20 -10.77 -12.84
N LEU A 151 -2.31 -10.06 -13.05
CA LEU A 151 -3.60 -10.63 -13.47
C LEU A 151 -3.49 -11.42 -14.78
N GLU A 152 -2.80 -10.87 -15.78
CA GLU A 152 -2.57 -11.57 -17.04
C GLU A 152 -1.71 -12.83 -16.88
N ARG A 153 -0.68 -12.78 -16.03
CA ARG A 153 0.17 -13.94 -15.73
C ARG A 153 -0.59 -15.03 -14.99
N GLU A 154 -1.50 -14.68 -14.09
CA GLU A 154 -2.37 -15.65 -13.42
C GLU A 154 -3.35 -16.30 -14.41
N LYS A 155 -4.00 -15.50 -15.26
CA LYS A 155 -4.89 -16.03 -16.31
C LYS A 155 -4.19 -17.02 -17.25
N ARG A 156 -2.93 -16.75 -17.62
CA ARG A 156 -2.12 -17.66 -18.45
C ARG A 156 -1.69 -18.95 -17.73
N LYS A 157 -1.66 -18.97 -16.40
CA LYS A 157 -1.35 -20.18 -15.61
C LYS A 157 -2.57 -21.05 -15.34
N SER A 158 -3.77 -20.47 -15.40
CA SER A 158 -5.05 -21.17 -15.18
C SER A 158 -5.69 -21.69 -16.47
N SER A 159 -5.12 -21.36 -17.63
CA SER A 159 -5.51 -21.88 -18.96
C SER A 159 -4.57 -23.00 -19.38
#